data_AF-A0A8J3Z8B3-F1
#
_entry.id   AF-A0A8J3Z8B3-F1
#
_cell.length_a   1.000
_cell.length_b   1.000
_cell.length_c   1.000
_cell.angle_alpha   90.00
_cell.angle_beta   90.00
_cell.angle_gamma   90.00
#
_symmetry.space_group_name_H-M   'P 1'
#
loop_
_entity.id
_entity.type
_entity.pdbx_description
1 polymer ?
#
loop_
_entity_poly.entity_id
_entity_poly.type
_entity_poly.pdbx_seq_one_letter_code
_entity_poly.pdbx_strand_id
1 'polypeptide(L)' 'MFDLSAMTIASNAVTDHVLSARPDAPTVRERPPRARGDAVRRLTVSALRRIADRLEPGHPTYSAAHHARFGLD' A
#
# COMPACT_ATOMS: atom_id res chain seq x y z
N MET A 1 -4.03 21.81 0.20
CA MET A 1 -3.51 21.77 1.59
C MET A 1 -2.38 20.75 1.59
N PHE A 2 -1.16 21.13 1.97
CA PHE A 2 -0.04 20.19 2.03
C PHE A 2 -0.27 19.16 3.12
N ASP A 3 -0.06 17.88 2.81
CA ASP A 3 -0.12 16.81 3.79
C ASP A 3 1.28 16.62 4.42
N LEU A 4 1.49 17.27 5.55
CA LEU A 4 2.72 17.19 6.33
C LEU A 4 3.01 15.74 6.79
N SER A 5 1.97 14.92 6.98
CA SER A 5 2.13 13.53 7.38
C SER A 5 2.66 12.67 6.23
N ALA A 6 2.15 12.87 5.02
CA ALA A 6 2.66 12.19 3.83
C ALA A 6 4.14 12.51 3.58
N MET A 7 4.54 13.77 3.78
CA MET A 7 5.93 14.21 3.62
C MET A 7 6.87 13.54 4.63
N THR A 8 6.48 13.49 5.91
CA THR A 8 7.31 12.86 6.95
C THR A 8 7.44 11.36 6.75
N ILE A 9 6.37 10.67 6.35
CA ILE A 9 6.39 9.25 6.00
C ILE A 9 7.33 8.99 4.83
N ALA A 10 7.25 9.79 3.75
CA ALA A 10 8.12 9.64 2.60
C ALA A 10 9.60 9.87 2.95
N SER A 11 9.90 10.90 3.74
CA SER A 11 11.28 11.19 4.18
C SER A 11 11.87 10.06 5.01
N ASN A 12 11.07 9.49 5.93
CA ASN A 12 11.51 8.37 6.76
C ASN A 12 11.77 7.12 5.91
N ALA A 13 10.88 6.81 4.95
CA ALA A 13 11.06 5.67 4.06
C ALA A 13 12.33 5.77 3.21
N VAL A 14 12.62 6.97 2.67
CA VAL A 14 13.86 7.21 1.91
C VAL A 14 15.09 7.07 2.79
N THR A 15 15.04 7.64 3.99
CA THR A 15 16.15 7.57 4.95
C THR A 15 16.45 6.13 5.34
N ASP A 16 15.42 5.37 5.69
CA ASP A 16 15.53 3.95 6.03
C ASP A 16 16.05 3.11 4.86
N HIS A 17 15.57 3.38 3.63
CA HIS A 17 16.05 2.69 2.43
C HIS A 17 17.55 2.93 2.20
N VAL A 18 18.00 4.19 2.19
CA VAL A 18 19.40 4.55 1.97
C VAL A 18 20.30 3.96 3.05
N LEU A 19 19.87 4.02 4.32
CA LEU A 19 20.65 3.47 5.42
C LEU A 19 20.71 1.93 5.37
N SER A 20 19.63 1.26 4.96
CA SER A 20 19.58 -0.20 4.83
C SER A 20 20.41 -0.75 3.67
N ALA A 21 20.58 0.03 2.61
CA ALA A 21 21.33 -0.36 1.41
C ALA A 21 22.85 -0.23 1.58
N ARG A 22 23.33 0.27 2.72
CA ARG A 22 24.76 0.45 2.97
C ARG A 22 25.46 -0.91 3.15
N PRO A 23 26.68 -1.08 2.62
CA PRO A 23 27.42 -2.34 2.71
C PRO A 23 27.83 -2.69 4.14
N ASP A 24 27.94 -1.69 5.02
CA ASP A 24 28.25 -1.79 6.44
C ASP A 24 26.99 -1.81 7.34
N ALA A 25 25.80 -1.82 6.75
CA ALA A 25 24.56 -1.86 7.52
C ALA A 25 24.51 -3.15 8.36
N PRO A 26 24.26 -3.05 9.68
CA PRO A 26 24.18 -4.23 10.52
C PRO A 26 23.01 -5.11 10.07
N THR A 27 23.30 -6.37 9.73
CA THR A 27 22.28 -7.35 9.34
C THR A 27 21.51 -7.82 10.59
N VAL A 28 20.39 -7.16 10.89
CA VAL A 28 19.47 -7.63 11.93
C VAL A 28 18.58 -8.71 11.33
N ARG A 29 18.47 -9.88 11.98
CA ARG A 29 17.49 -10.90 11.59
C ARG A 29 16.09 -10.28 11.63
N GLU A 30 15.35 -10.39 10.52
CA GLU A 30 13.98 -9.92 10.45
C GLU A 30 13.17 -10.57 11.57
N ARG A 31 12.64 -9.73 12.48
CA ARG A 31 11.87 -10.23 13.61
C ARG A 31 10.55 -10.76 13.07
N PRO A 32 10.13 -11.98 13.40
CA PRO A 32 8.80 -12.46 13.02
C PRO A 32 7.75 -11.46 13.52
N PRO A 33 6.74 -11.13 12.70
CA PRO A 33 5.76 -10.12 13.04
C PRO A 33 5.15 -10.44 14.41
N ARG A 34 5.19 -9.46 15.33
CA ARG A 34 4.66 -9.63 16.68
C ARG A 34 3.14 -9.82 16.60
N ALA A 35 2.65 -11.01 16.97
CA ALA A 35 1.22 -11.35 16.97
C ALA A 35 0.33 -10.39 17.80
N ARG A 36 0.91 -9.62 18.75
CA ARG A 36 0.17 -8.72 19.65
C ARG A 36 -0.46 -7.50 18.97
N GLY A 37 -0.20 -7.24 17.69
CA GLY A 37 -0.86 -6.17 16.91
C GLY A 37 -1.76 -6.69 15.79
N ASP A 38 -1.88 -8.01 15.64
CA ASP A 38 -2.39 -8.59 14.41
C ASP A 38 -3.91 -8.42 14.27
N ALA A 39 -4.64 -8.46 15.39
CA ALA A 39 -6.09 -8.20 15.41
C ALA A 39 -6.41 -6.74 15.04
N VAL A 40 -5.74 -5.77 15.67
CA VAL A 40 -5.93 -4.35 15.38
C VAL A 40 -5.55 -4.05 13.94
N ARG A 41 -4.41 -4.59 13.47
CA ARG A 41 -3.97 -4.45 12.07
C ARG A 41 -5.01 -5.00 11.09
N ARG A 42 -5.54 -6.20 11.33
CA ARG A 42 -6.59 -6.81 10.49
C ARG A 42 -7.86 -5.96 10.47
N LEU A 43 -8.28 -5.45 11.63
CA LEU A 43 -9.43 -4.54 11.73
C LEU A 43 -9.19 -3.26 10.92
N THR A 44 -8.03 -2.62 11.08
CA THR A 44 -7.67 -1.41 10.32
C THR A 44 -7.64 -1.68 8.82
N VAL A 45 -7.02 -2.77 8.37
CA VAL A 45 -6.98 -3.16 6.95
C VAL A 45 -8.40 -3.37 6.40
N SER A 46 -9.28 -4.05 7.15
CA SER A 46 -10.65 -4.28 6.72
C SER A 46 -11.46 -2.98 6.62
N ALA A 47 -11.28 -2.05 7.56
CA ALA A 47 -11.93 -0.76 7.55
C ALA A 47 -11.45 0.10 6.36
N LEU A 48 -10.15 0.15 6.12
CA LEU A 48 -9.56 0.88 4.99
C LEU A 48 -10.04 0.31 3.65
N ARG A 49 -10.12 -1.02 3.51
CA ARG A 49 -10.62 -1.64 2.29
C ARG A 49 -12.08 -1.30 2.04
N ARG A 50 -12.92 -1.34 3.08
CA ARG A 50 -14.33 -0.97 2.97
C ARG A 50 -14.53 0.51 2.63
N ILE A 51 -13.64 1.38 3.09
CA ILE A 51 -13.64 2.79 2.71
C ILE A 51 -13.22 2.93 1.24
N ALA A 52 -12.15 2.26 0.82
CA ALA A 52 -11.70 2.26 -0.57
C ALA A 52 -12.80 1.76 -1.52
N ASP A 53 -13.43 0.63 -1.21
CA ASP A 53 -14.53 0.05 -1.99
C ASP A 53 -15.75 1.00 -2.07
N ARG A 54 -15.95 1.89 -1.09
CA ARG A 54 -17.00 2.92 -1.10
C ARG A 54 -16.58 4.18 -1.87
N LEU A 55 -15.29 4.49 -1.86
CA LEU A 55 -14.70 5.66 -2.51
C LEU A 55 -14.35 5.41 -3.97
N GLU A 56 -14.30 4.16 -4.42
CA GLU A 56 -14.30 3.83 -5.84
C GLU A 56 -15.74 3.91 -6.37
N PRO A 57 -16.16 5.02 -6.99
CA PRO A 57 -17.37 5.01 -7.82
C PRO A 57 -17.12 4.00 -8.94
N GLY A 58 -17.93 2.93 -8.92
CA GLY A 58 -17.82 1.73 -9.74
C GLY A 58 -16.86 1.88 -10.91
N HIS A 59 -15.64 1.36 -10.75
CA HIS A 59 -14.65 1.37 -11.81
C HIS A 59 -15.29 0.62 -12.99
N PRO A 60 -15.72 1.32 -14.06
CA PRO A 60 -16.38 0.66 -15.16
C PRO A 60 -15.36 -0.31 -15.72
N THR A 61 -15.76 -1.57 -15.69
CA THR A 61 -15.05 -2.74 -16.16
C THR A 61 -14.18 -2.38 -17.38
N TYR A 62 -12.90 -2.10 -17.15
CA TYR A 62 -11.93 -1.82 -18.23
C TYR A 62 -11.76 -3.04 -19.15
N SER A 63 -12.29 -4.20 -18.74
CA SER A 63 -12.38 -5.42 -19.56
C SER A 63 -13.54 -5.42 -20.57
N ALA A 64 -14.70 -4.80 -20.27
CA ALA A 64 -15.85 -4.80 -21.19
C ALA A 64 -15.72 -3.75 -22.32
N ALA A 65 -15.05 -2.63 -22.05
CA ALA A 65 -14.84 -1.57 -23.04
C ALA A 65 -13.77 -1.92 -24.09
N HIS A 66 -12.86 -2.87 -23.80
CA HIS A 66 -11.86 -3.32 -24.77
C HIS A 66 -12.43 -4.36 -25.76
N HIS A 67 -13.39 -5.19 -25.33
CA HIS A 67 -14.07 -6.16 -26.21
C HIS A 67 -15.02 -5.49 -27.22
N ALA A 68 -15.68 -4.40 -26.85
CA ALA A 68 -16.56 -3.67 -27.77
C ALA A 68 -15.79 -2.85 -28.84
N ARG A 69 -14.50 -2.56 -28.59
CA ARG A 69 -13.66 -1.78 -29.51
C ARG A 69 -12.93 -2.66 -30.54
N PHE A 70 -12.76 -3.94 -30.25
CA PHE A 70 -12.13 -4.93 -31.11
C PHE A 70 -13.07 -6.12 -31.33
N GLY A 71 -14.22 -5.83 -31.96
CA GLY A 71 -15.11 -6.88 -32.45
C GLY A 71 -14.37 -7.75 -33.45
N LEU A 72 -14.04 -8.97 -33.02
CA LEU A 72 -13.74 -10.08 -33.89
C LEU A 72 -14.79 -11.15 -33.59
N ASP A 73 -15.63 -11.31 -34.62
CA ASP A 73 -16.59 -12.37 -34.95
C ASP A 73 -17.95 -12.38 -34.25
#